data_AF-B0JKE8-F1
#
_entry.id   AF-B0JKE8-F1
#
_cell.length_a   1.000
_cell.length_b   1.000
_cell.length_c   1.000
_cell.angle_alpha   90.00
_cell.angle_beta   90.00
_cell.angle_gamma   90.00
#
_symmetry.space_group_name_H-M   'P 1'
#
loop_
_entity.id
_entity.type
_entity.pdbx_description
1 polymer ?
#
loop_
_entity_poly.entity_id
_entity_poly.type
_entity_poly.pdbx_seq_one_letter_code
_entity_poly.pdbx_strand_id
1 'polypeptide(L)' 'MGGVKREVNIACIVDEDHPANTCVGDWVLVHVGFAMNRIDEDEAQETLNLLTQLLELEEEFNHN' A
#
# COMPACT_ATOMS: atom_id res chain seq x y z
N MET A 1 5.02 -4.98 -0.03
CA MET A 1 5.82 -4.37 -1.12
C MET A 1 6.73 -5.44 -1.73
N GLY A 2 6.29 -6.14 -2.77
CA GLY A 2 7.13 -7.12 -3.50
C GLY A 2 7.73 -8.24 -2.66
N GLY A 3 7.00 -8.77 -1.66
CA GLY A 3 7.49 -9.83 -0.76
C GLY A 3 8.49 -9.38 0.32
N VAL A 4 8.90 -8.11 0.35
CA VAL A 4 9.84 -7.58 1.34
C VAL A 4 9.11 -7.12 2.59
N LYS A 5 9.55 -7.62 3.76
CA LYS A 5 9.07 -7.19 5.09
C LYS A 5 9.81 -5.93 5.54
N ARG A 6 9.09 -4.95 6.08
CA ARG A 6 9.62 -3.70 6.62
C ARG A 6 8.89 -3.36 7.93
N GLU A 7 9.59 -2.74 8.87
CA GLU A 7 8.96 -2.16 10.07
C GLU A 7 8.25 -0.86 9.70
N VAL A 8 7.04 -0.67 10.23
CA VAL A 8 6.16 0.46 9.95
C VAL A 8 5.48 0.90 11.25
N ASN A 9 5.36 2.20 11.46
CA ASN A 9 4.60 2.77 12.57
C ASN A 9 3.10 2.82 12.22
N ILE A 10 2.27 2.22 13.07
CA ILE A 10 0.82 2.08 12.89
C ILE A 10 0.00 3.05 13.74
N ALA A 11 0.63 3.98 14.47
CA ALA A 11 -0.06 4.88 15.39
C ALA A 11 -1.17 5.73 14.75
N CYS A 12 -1.13 5.93 13.43
CA CYS A 12 -2.13 6.71 12.70
C CYS A 12 -3.39 5.92 12.31
N ILE A 13 -3.41 4.59 12.49
CA ILE A 13 -4.53 3.71 12.12
C ILE A 13 -5.05 2.89 13.31
N VAL A 14 -4.58 3.19 14.52
CA VAL A 14 -4.97 2.52 15.76
C VAL A 14 -5.75 3.50 16.62
N ASP A 15 -6.94 3.10 17.04
CA ASP A 15 -7.81 3.84 17.95
C ASP A 15 -8.60 2.88 18.85
N GLU A 16 -9.56 3.40 19.62
CA GLU A 16 -10.37 2.59 20.54
C GLU A 16 -11.27 1.58 19.80
N ASP A 17 -11.71 1.90 18.59
CA ASP A 17 -12.58 1.06 17.76
C ASP A 17 -11.77 0.04 16.93
N HIS A 18 -10.50 0.33 16.65
CA HIS A 18 -9.58 -0.52 15.90
C HIS A 18 -8.21 -0.66 16.60
N PRO A 19 -8.11 -1.52 17.63
CA PRO A 19 -6.88 -1.73 18.38
C PRO A 19 -5.78 -2.44 17.58
N ALA A 20 -4.53 -2.31 18.00
CA ALA A 20 -3.37 -2.85 17.25
C ALA A 20 -3.43 -4.37 16.95
N ASN A 21 -4.16 -5.15 17.74
CA ASN A 21 -4.34 -6.60 17.52
C ASN A 21 -5.30 -6.93 16.37
N THR A 22 -6.18 -6.01 15.96
CA THR A 22 -7.09 -6.19 14.82
C THR A 22 -6.45 -5.75 13.50
N CYS A 23 -5.30 -5.08 13.53
CA CYS A 23 -4.58 -4.63 12.33
C CYS A 23 -3.94 -5.77 11.52
N VAL A 24 -3.92 -7.00 12.04
CA VAL A 24 -3.35 -8.15 11.31
C VAL A 24 -4.27 -8.53 10.16
N GLY A 25 -3.76 -8.43 8.93
CA GLY A 25 -4.52 -8.69 7.70
C GLY A 25 -5.05 -7.43 7.00
N ASP A 26 -4.94 -6.26 7.65
CA ASP A 26 -5.25 -4.99 7.00
C ASP A 26 -4.21 -4.65 5.94
N TRP A 27 -4.68 -4.05 4.84
CA TRP A 27 -3.82 -3.40 3.86
C TRP A 27 -3.69 -1.93 4.21
N VAL A 28 -2.47 -1.40 4.10
CA VAL A 28 -2.17 -0.02 4.49
C VAL A 28 -1.29 0.65 3.46
N LEU A 29 -1.54 1.94 3.25
CA LEU A 29 -0.66 2.78 2.46
C LEU A 29 0.49 3.28 3.36
N VAL A 30 1.73 2.96 3.00
CA VAL A 30 2.91 3.33 3.79
C VAL A 30 3.61 4.52 3.16
N HIS A 31 3.83 5.57 3.94
CA HIS A 31 4.60 6.75 3.54
C HIS A 31 5.66 7.08 4.60
N VAL A 32 6.93 7.11 4.20
CA VAL A 32 8.09 7.44 5.07
C VAL A 32 8.12 6.62 6.38
N GLY A 33 7.68 5.36 6.33
CA GLY A 33 7.67 4.45 7.49
C GLY A 33 6.43 4.55 8.38
N PHE A 34 5.40 5.32 7.99
CA PHE A 34 4.11 5.40 8.68
C PHE A 34 3.00 4.80 7.82
N ALA A 35 2.11 4.04 8.45
CA ALA A 35 0.83 3.67 7.84
C ALA A 35 -0.08 4.91 7.85
N MET A 36 -0.33 5.50 6.69
CA MET A 36 -1.13 6.72 6.58
C MET A 36 -2.63 6.43 6.70
N ASN A 37 -3.10 5.41 6.00
CA ASN A 37 -4.49 4.99 5.97
C ASN A 37 -4.58 3.49 5.70
N ARG A 38 -5.64 2.88 6.23
CA ARG A 38 -6.09 1.53 5.85
C ARG A 38 -6.79 1.62 4.51
N ILE A 39 -6.54 0.65 3.66
CA ILE A 39 -7.17 0.50 2.34
C ILE A 39 -7.64 -0.93 2.19
N ASP A 40 -8.61 -1.14 1.32
CA ASP A 40 -9.12 -2.47 1.02
C ASP A 40 -8.17 -3.20 0.06
N GLU A 41 -8.21 -4.53 0.05
CA GLU A 41 -7.36 -5.34 -0.85
C GLU A 41 -7.62 -5.00 -2.32
N ASP A 42 -8.88 -4.80 -2.69
CA ASP A 42 -9.30 -4.44 -4.04
C ASP A 42 -8.75 -3.07 -4.46
N GLU A 43 -8.82 -2.06 -3.57
CA GLU A 43 -8.25 -0.72 -3.83
C GLU A 43 -6.72 -0.76 -3.96
N ALA A 44 -6.06 -1.57 -3.13
CA ALA A 44 -4.62 -1.78 -3.21
C ALA A 44 -4.24 -2.42 -4.56
N GLN A 45 -5.01 -3.42 -5.00
CA GLN A 45 -4.77 -4.11 -6.26
C GLN A 45 -5.05 -3.21 -7.46
N GLU A 46 -6.10 -2.39 -7.43
CA GLU A 46 -6.39 -1.40 -8.48
C GLU A 46 -5.27 -0.37 -8.61
N THR A 47 -4.79 0.16 -7.47
CA THR A 47 -3.64 1.08 -7.44
C THR A 47 -2.39 0.44 -8.07
N LEU A 48 -2.10 -0.81 -7.71
CA LEU A 48 -0.98 -1.56 -8.30
C LEU A 48 -1.16 -1.77 -9.80
N ASN A 49 -2.35 -2.15 -10.25
CA ASN A 49 -2.65 -2.35 -11.67
C ASN A 49 -2.51 -1.07 -12.48
N LEU A 50 -2.93 0.08 -11.94
CA LEU A 50 -2.74 1.38 -12.56
C LEU A 50 -1.25 1.74 -12.67
N LEU A 51 -0.48 1.51 -11.60
CA LEU A 51 0.97 1.73 -11.63
C LEU A 51 1.66 0.85 -12.67
N THR A 52 1.28 -0.43 -12.78
CA THR A 52 1.81 -1.33 -13.81
C THR A 52 1.51 -0.83 -15.22
N GLN A 53 0.26 -0.43 -15.50
CA GLN A 53 -0.12 0.11 -16.81
C GLN A 53 0.66 1.38 -17.18
N LEU A 54 0.91 2.27 -16.21
CA LEU A 54 1.69 3.48 -16.43
C LEU A 54 3.15 3.15 -16.78
N LEU A 55 3.75 2.17 -16.11
CA LEU A 55 5.10 1.70 -16.41
C LEU A 55 5.20 1.04 -17.79
N GLU A 56 4.23 0.22 -18.17
CA GLU A 56 4.17 -0.42 -19.50
C GLU A 56 4.07 0.64 -20.61
N LEU A 57 3.24 1.67 -20.43
CA LEU A 57 3.14 2.80 -21.36
C LEU A 57 4.46 3.59 -21.46
N GLU A 58 5.15 3.80 -20.34
CA GLU A 58 6.44 4.49 -20.31
C GLU A 58 7.54 3.68 -21.02
N GLU A 59 7.54 2.35 -20.88
CA GLU A 59 8.44 1.45 -21.60
C GLU A 59 8.20 1.46 -23.12
N GLU A 60 6.93 1.45 -23.57
CA GLU A 60 6.61 1.59 -25.00
C GLU A 60 7.06 2.95 -25.56
N PHE A 61 6.87 4.04 -24.81
CA PHE A 61 7.22 5.39 -25.27
C PHE A 61 8.73 5.62 -25.35
N ASN A 62 9.52 4.97 -24.49
CA ASN A 62 10.98 5.07 -24.46
C ASN A 62 11.69 4.18 -25.49
N HIS A 63 10.97 3.28 -26.17
CA HIS A 63 11.55 2.38 -27.18
C HIS A 63 11.46 2.89 -28.64
N ASN A 64 11.21 4.19 -28.85
CA ASN A 64 11.03 4.80 -30.18
C ASN A 64 11.95 6.02 -30.37
#